data_AF-A0A1V4X0D9-F1
#
_entry.id   AF-A0A1V4X0D9-F1
#
_cell.length_a   1.000
_cell.length_b   1.000
_cell.length_c   1.000
_cell.angle_alpha   90.00
_cell.angle_beta   90.00
_cell.angle_gamma   90.00
#
_symmetry.space_group_name_H-M   'P 1'
#
loop_
_entity.id
_entity.type
_entity.pdbx_description
1 polymer ?
#
loop_
_entity_poly.entity_id
_entity_poly.type
_entity_poly.pdbx_seq_one_letter_code
_entity_poly.pdbx_strand_id
1 'polypeptide(L)'
;MNEAVNRKQLQIIHVALKQLRLDDATYRAMLKNRYNVESSKNLSYREASELIDYFKGLGFRLKTKRTPPQNPCWPCAPRTPGMPLPENVVVLASPGQLRMIEHLAADIKWHHWDGYRRWLKKYFKVDQVRTSPDASAVIEALKNMWKDQNGCACRRAKNG
;
A
#
# COMPACT_ATOMS: atom_id res chain seq x y z
N MET A 1 35.00 12.31 -18.99
CA MET A 1 34.22 11.77 -20.13
C MET A 1 32.76 12.07 -19.84
N ASN A 2 32.11 12.90 -20.65
CA ASN A 2 30.71 13.28 -20.44
C ASN A 2 29.84 12.23 -21.13
N GLU A 3 29.25 11.34 -20.35
CA GLU A 3 28.36 10.31 -20.87
C GLU A 3 26.99 10.92 -21.24
N ALA A 4 26.45 10.53 -22.39
CA ALA A 4 25.18 11.03 -22.89
C ALA A 4 24.00 10.55 -22.02
N VAL A 5 22.88 11.29 -22.04
CA VAL A 5 21.69 10.94 -21.27
C VAL A 5 21.16 9.54 -21.59
N ASN A 6 20.81 8.79 -20.55
CA ASN A 6 20.26 7.44 -20.69
C ASN A 6 18.77 7.49 -21.09
N ARG A 7 18.31 6.55 -21.93
CA ARG A 7 16.88 6.42 -22.32
C ARG A 7 15.94 6.34 -21.11
N LYS A 8 16.38 5.70 -20.01
CA LYS A 8 15.61 5.64 -18.75
C LYS A 8 15.45 7.02 -18.11
N GLN A 9 16.49 7.86 -18.12
CA GLN A 9 16.43 9.22 -17.58
C GLN A 9 15.47 10.10 -18.40
N LEU A 10 15.52 10.00 -19.74
CA LEU A 10 14.57 10.69 -20.60
C LEU A 10 13.12 10.30 -20.30
N GLN A 11 12.84 9.01 -20.11
CA GLN A 11 11.51 8.55 -19.71
C GLN A 11 11.07 9.14 -18.37
N ILE A 12 11.95 9.14 -17.37
CA ILE A 12 11.65 9.71 -16.04
C ILE A 12 11.34 11.20 -16.16
N ILE A 13 12.13 11.96 -16.93
CA ILE A 13 11.91 13.38 -17.19
C ILE A 13 10.53 13.61 -17.81
N HIS A 14 10.15 12.86 -18.84
CA HIS A 14 8.82 13.00 -19.44
C HIS A 14 7.67 12.64 -18.48
N VAL A 15 7.85 11.64 -17.62
CA VAL A 15 6.86 11.31 -16.59
C VAL A 15 6.78 12.43 -15.55
N ALA A 16 7.92 13.00 -15.15
CA ALA A 16 7.98 14.12 -14.22
C ALA A 16 7.26 15.36 -14.76
N LEU A 17 7.48 15.71 -16.04
CA LEU A 17 6.78 16.82 -16.70
C LEU A 17 5.27 16.63 -16.68
N LYS A 18 4.78 15.42 -17.02
CA LYS A 18 3.35 15.10 -16.96
C LYS A 18 2.78 15.19 -15.55
N GLN A 19 3.53 14.73 -14.55
CA GLN A 19 3.09 14.72 -13.16
C GLN A 19 3.07 16.14 -12.55
N LEU A 20 4.05 16.97 -12.89
CA LEU A 20 4.16 18.36 -12.43
C LEU A 20 3.31 19.33 -13.26
N ARG A 21 2.70 18.88 -14.36
CA ARG A 21 1.92 19.71 -15.30
C ARG A 21 2.70 20.94 -15.77
N LEU A 22 3.98 20.76 -16.04
CA LEU A 22 4.85 21.80 -16.59
C LEU A 22 4.55 21.99 -18.08
N ASP A 23 4.36 23.24 -18.47
CA ASP A 23 4.20 23.60 -19.87
C ASP A 23 5.53 23.49 -20.63
N ASP A 24 5.43 23.17 -21.92
CA ASP A 24 6.55 22.88 -22.81
C ASP A 24 7.46 24.12 -22.98
N ALA A 25 6.89 25.32 -22.97
CA ALA A 25 7.64 26.57 -23.04
C ALA A 25 8.44 26.83 -21.75
N THR A 26 7.81 26.60 -20.60
CA THR A 26 8.45 26.73 -19.27
C THR A 26 9.58 25.73 -19.12
N TYR A 27 9.37 24.50 -19.59
CA TYR A 27 10.37 23.46 -19.58
C TYR A 27 11.60 23.81 -20.43
N ARG A 28 11.41 24.28 -21.67
CA ARG A 28 12.51 24.71 -22.54
C ARG A 28 13.28 25.90 -21.96
N ALA A 29 12.59 26.87 -21.37
CA ALA A 29 13.24 28.00 -20.70
C ALA A 29 14.12 27.53 -19.52
N MET A 30 13.64 26.56 -18.73
CA MET A 30 14.41 25.96 -17.63
C MET A 30 15.67 25.24 -18.14
N LEU A 31 15.57 24.46 -19.22
CA LEU A 31 16.72 23.78 -19.82
C LEU A 31 17.78 24.77 -20.32
N LYS A 32 17.35 25.84 -20.99
CA LYS A 32 18.24 26.87 -21.50
C LYS A 32 18.92 27.65 -20.37
N ASN A 33 18.18 28.00 -19.32
CA ASN A 33 18.72 28.79 -18.21
C ASN A 33 19.69 28.00 -17.32
N ARG A 34 19.46 26.70 -17.07
CA ARG A 34 20.33 25.90 -16.18
C ARG A 34 21.47 25.21 -16.89
N TYR A 35 21.23 24.69 -18.09
CA TYR A 35 22.16 23.79 -18.78
C TYR A 35 22.56 24.31 -20.17
N ASN A 36 22.02 25.45 -20.60
CA ASN A 36 22.24 26.03 -21.93
C ASN A 36 21.93 25.06 -23.09
N VAL A 37 20.95 24.17 -22.90
CA VAL A 37 20.49 23.21 -23.92
C VAL A 37 19.04 23.45 -24.31
N GLU A 38 18.70 23.12 -25.56
CA GLU A 38 17.34 23.26 -26.09
C GLU A 38 16.47 22.01 -25.90
N SER A 39 17.10 20.86 -25.63
CA SER A 39 16.43 19.56 -25.57
C SER A 39 17.03 18.67 -24.50
N SER A 40 16.18 17.87 -23.85
CA SER A 40 16.57 16.87 -22.85
C SER A 40 17.55 15.83 -23.41
N LYS A 41 17.56 15.63 -24.73
CA LYS A 41 18.48 14.71 -25.42
C LYS A 41 19.93 15.18 -25.39
N ASN A 42 20.15 16.47 -25.25
CA ASN A 42 21.49 17.08 -25.25
C ASN A 42 22.08 17.17 -23.83
N LEU A 43 21.34 16.71 -22.81
CA LEU A 43 21.86 16.62 -21.46
C LEU A 43 22.90 15.50 -21.35
N SER A 44 23.90 15.73 -20.51
CA SER A 44 24.75 14.66 -20.01
C SER A 44 24.02 13.82 -18.95
N TYR A 45 24.53 12.63 -18.68
CA TYR A 45 24.01 11.74 -17.64
C TYR A 45 23.95 12.41 -16.26
N ARG A 46 24.95 13.25 -15.93
CA ARG A 46 25.03 13.96 -14.64
C ARG A 46 23.97 15.06 -14.56
N GLU A 47 23.85 15.89 -15.59
CA GLU A 47 22.86 16.96 -15.65
C GLU A 47 21.42 16.41 -15.66
N ALA A 48 21.18 15.30 -16.37
CA ALA A 48 19.88 14.64 -16.37
C ALA A 48 19.52 14.08 -14.98
N SER A 49 20.50 13.55 -14.24
CA SER A 49 20.29 13.09 -12.86
C SER A 49 19.96 14.25 -11.92
N GLU A 50 20.70 15.35 -12.03
CA GLU A 50 20.46 16.56 -11.24
C GLU A 50 19.06 17.15 -11.51
N LEU A 51 18.65 17.20 -12.79
CA LEU A 51 17.31 17.66 -13.17
C LEU A 51 16.20 16.77 -12.59
N ILE A 52 16.40 15.45 -12.58
CA ILE A 52 15.45 14.51 -11.97
C ILE A 52 15.35 14.75 -10.46
N ASP A 53 16.47 15.00 -9.78
CA ASP A 53 16.48 15.28 -8.34
C ASP A 53 15.83 16.63 -8.02
N TYR A 54 16.03 17.64 -8.86
CA TYR A 54 15.31 18.90 -8.78
C TYR A 54 13.79 18.69 -8.90
N PHE A 55 13.34 17.87 -9.86
CA PHE A 55 11.90 17.53 -9.97
C PHE A 55 11.38 16.79 -8.74
N LYS A 56 12.17 15.89 -8.12
CA LYS A 56 11.77 15.25 -6.86
C LYS A 56 11.56 16.29 -5.75
N GLY A 57 12.40 17.31 -5.68
CA GLY A 57 12.24 18.45 -4.76
C GLY A 57 10.94 19.23 -5.00
N LEU A 58 10.51 19.36 -6.26
CA LEU A 58 9.22 19.96 -6.64
C LEU A 58 8.01 19.03 -6.40
N GLY A 59 8.19 17.82 -5.88
CA GLY A 59 7.11 16.89 -5.56
C GLY A 59 6.90 15.77 -6.57
N PHE A 60 7.80 15.59 -7.54
CA PHE A 60 7.80 14.40 -8.40
C PHE A 60 8.07 13.13 -7.58
N ARG A 61 7.27 12.09 -7.82
CA ARG A 61 7.42 10.79 -7.15
C ARG A 61 7.39 9.66 -8.16
N LEU A 62 8.52 8.96 -8.31
CA LEU A 62 8.62 7.81 -9.20
C LEU A 62 7.90 6.60 -8.58
N LYS A 63 6.86 6.10 -9.25
CA LYS A 63 6.22 4.83 -8.89
C LYS A 63 7.06 3.68 -9.43
N THR A 64 7.81 3.00 -8.58
CA THR A 64 8.48 1.75 -8.96
C THR A 64 7.49 0.60 -8.86
N LYS A 65 7.38 -0.22 -9.93
CA LYS A 65 6.73 -1.53 -9.80
C LYS A 65 7.66 -2.38 -8.95
N ARG A 66 7.18 -2.87 -7.80
CA ARG A 66 7.93 -3.83 -6.98
C ARG A 66 8.11 -5.10 -7.81
N THR A 67 9.34 -5.46 -8.15
CA THR A 67 9.65 -6.79 -8.65
C THR A 67 9.42 -7.78 -7.50
N PRO A 68 8.67 -8.88 -7.71
CA PRO A 68 8.58 -9.92 -6.70
C PRO A 68 9.99 -10.47 -6.42
N PRO A 69 10.32 -10.83 -5.17
CA PRO A 69 11.63 -11.36 -4.83
C PRO A 69 11.91 -12.64 -5.63
N GLN A 70 13.16 -12.82 -6.11
CA GLN A 70 13.55 -14.00 -6.91
C GLN A 70 13.38 -15.33 -6.17
N ASN A 71 13.24 -15.31 -4.83
CA ASN A 71 12.95 -16.48 -4.02
C ASN A 71 11.72 -16.21 -3.15
N PRO A 72 10.49 -16.47 -3.65
CA PRO A 72 9.30 -16.48 -2.83
C PRO A 72 9.41 -17.72 -1.94
N CYS A 73 9.77 -17.55 -0.67
CA CYS A 73 9.61 -18.62 0.30
C CYS A 73 8.17 -19.16 0.20
N TRP A 74 7.97 -20.46 -0.03
CA TRP A 74 6.63 -21.03 -0.27
C TRP A 74 5.57 -20.67 0.81
N PRO A 75 5.92 -20.49 2.11
CA PRO A 75 4.98 -20.00 3.12
C PRO A 75 4.75 -18.47 3.12
N CYS A 76 5.63 -17.69 2.47
CA CYS A 76 5.65 -16.23 2.51
C CYS A 76 5.70 -15.55 1.11
N ALA A 77 5.55 -16.34 0.05
CA ALA A 77 5.17 -15.88 -1.26
C ALA A 77 3.79 -15.22 -1.14
N PRO A 78 3.55 -14.03 -1.73
CA PRO A 78 2.20 -13.51 -1.85
C PRO A 78 1.34 -14.61 -2.46
N ARG A 79 0.27 -15.04 -1.76
CA ARG A 79 -0.67 -16.02 -2.32
C ARG A 79 -1.04 -15.57 -3.72
N THR A 80 -0.83 -16.43 -4.71
CA THR A 80 -1.31 -16.17 -6.07
C THR A 80 -2.81 -15.92 -5.97
N PRO A 81 -3.29 -14.71 -6.32
CA PRO A 81 -4.70 -14.41 -6.21
C PRO A 81 -5.51 -15.41 -7.03
N GLY A 82 -6.52 -16.05 -6.43
CA GLY A 82 -7.44 -16.95 -7.12
C GLY A 82 -7.06 -18.43 -7.17
N MET A 83 -5.96 -18.87 -6.55
CA MET A 83 -5.65 -20.30 -6.42
C MET A 83 -6.21 -20.85 -5.09
N PRO A 84 -7.18 -21.80 -5.09
CA PRO A 84 -7.64 -22.42 -3.86
C PRO A 84 -6.52 -23.26 -3.24
N LEU A 85 -6.47 -23.29 -1.91
CA LEU A 85 -5.60 -24.24 -1.22
C LEU A 85 -6.09 -25.67 -1.45
N PRO A 86 -5.20 -26.68 -1.38
CA PRO A 86 -5.63 -28.07 -1.36
C PRO A 86 -6.58 -28.30 -0.18
N GLU A 87 -7.60 -29.14 -0.37
CA GLU A 87 -8.67 -29.34 0.62
C GLU A 87 -8.16 -29.83 1.99
N ASN A 88 -7.05 -30.56 1.99
CA ASN A 88 -6.41 -31.10 3.19
C ASN A 88 -5.43 -30.14 3.90
N VAL A 89 -5.28 -28.89 3.44
CA VAL A 89 -4.34 -27.93 4.02
C VAL A 89 -5.07 -26.91 4.90
N VAL A 90 -4.89 -27.04 6.21
CA VAL A 90 -5.35 -26.02 7.16
C VAL A 90 -4.29 -24.94 7.31
N VAL A 91 -4.66 -23.71 7.00
CA VAL A 91 -3.79 -22.54 7.18
C VAL A 91 -4.02 -21.97 8.57
N LEU A 92 -2.97 -21.95 9.39
CA LEU A 92 -3.01 -21.32 10.71
C LEU A 92 -3.08 -19.80 10.62
N ALA A 93 -3.70 -19.18 11.62
CA ALA A 93 -3.70 -17.74 11.78
C ALA A 93 -2.26 -17.23 11.94
N SER A 94 -1.88 -16.24 11.14
CA SER A 94 -0.57 -15.62 11.24
C SER A 94 -0.44 -14.81 12.54
N PRO A 95 0.77 -14.65 13.10
CA PRO A 95 0.98 -13.80 14.28
C PRO A 95 0.49 -12.36 14.09
N GLY A 96 0.60 -11.82 12.87
CA GLY A 96 0.09 -10.49 12.55
C GLY A 96 -1.44 -10.39 12.60
N GLN A 97 -2.15 -11.43 12.14
CA GLN A 97 -3.61 -11.49 12.27
C GLN A 97 -4.03 -11.56 13.74
N LEU A 98 -3.36 -12.38 14.56
CA LEU A 98 -3.65 -12.49 15.99
C LEU A 98 -3.43 -11.16 16.72
N ARG A 99 -2.32 -10.47 16.44
CA ARG A 99 -2.06 -9.12 16.98
C ARG A 99 -3.12 -8.10 16.55
N MET A 100 -3.54 -8.15 15.28
CA MET A 100 -4.60 -7.25 14.79
C MET A 100 -5.92 -7.48 15.53
N ILE A 101 -6.28 -8.75 15.74
CA ILE A 101 -7.47 -9.13 16.51
C ILE A 101 -7.36 -8.63 17.95
N GLU A 102 -6.21 -8.82 18.60
CA GLU A 102 -5.96 -8.37 19.97
C GLU A 102 -6.17 -6.87 20.10
N HIS A 103 -5.54 -6.06 19.23
CA HIS A 103 -5.71 -4.61 19.25
C HIS A 103 -7.15 -4.17 18.97
N LEU A 104 -7.80 -4.72 17.94
CA LEU A 104 -9.18 -4.37 17.62
C LEU A 104 -10.15 -4.75 18.74
N ALA A 105 -9.96 -5.92 19.35
CA ALA A 105 -10.80 -6.37 20.45
C ALA A 105 -10.60 -5.51 21.70
N ALA A 106 -9.38 -5.02 21.96
CA ALA A 106 -9.08 -4.10 23.05
C ALA A 106 -9.75 -2.72 22.87
N ASP A 107 -9.83 -2.23 21.63
CA ASP A 107 -10.43 -0.93 21.32
C ASP A 107 -11.98 -0.93 21.35
N ILE A 108 -12.60 -2.11 21.41
CA ILE A 108 -14.05 -2.26 21.44
C ILE A 108 -14.56 -2.17 22.87
N LYS A 109 -15.62 -1.38 23.08
CA LYS A 109 -16.32 -1.31 24.36
C LYS A 109 -17.22 -2.52 24.52
N TRP A 110 -16.80 -3.46 25.35
CA TRP A 110 -17.58 -4.65 25.69
C TRP A 110 -18.50 -4.39 26.89
N HIS A 111 -19.71 -4.95 26.86
CA HIS A 111 -20.64 -4.89 28.00
C HIS A 111 -20.20 -5.74 29.19
N HIS A 112 -19.42 -6.79 28.94
CA HIS A 112 -18.90 -7.70 29.97
C HIS A 112 -17.39 -7.85 29.82
N TRP A 113 -16.70 -8.18 30.91
CA TRP A 113 -15.25 -8.38 30.95
C TRP A 113 -14.77 -9.50 30.01
N ASP A 114 -15.62 -10.50 29.75
CA ASP A 114 -15.40 -11.62 28.83
C ASP A 114 -16.12 -11.44 27.48
N GLY A 115 -16.52 -10.21 27.15
CA GLY A 115 -17.38 -9.90 26.01
C GLY A 115 -16.84 -10.43 24.69
N TYR A 116 -15.53 -10.34 24.46
CA TYR A 116 -14.88 -10.87 23.27
C TYR A 116 -15.07 -12.38 23.10
N ARG A 117 -14.87 -13.17 24.17
CA ARG A 117 -15.04 -14.64 24.13
C ARG A 117 -16.50 -15.02 23.90
N ARG A 118 -17.43 -14.36 24.59
CA ARG A 118 -18.88 -14.58 24.39
C ARG A 118 -19.29 -14.28 22.95
N TRP A 119 -18.75 -13.21 22.39
CA TRP A 119 -19.01 -12.82 21.02
C TRP A 119 -18.45 -13.84 20.02
N LEU A 120 -17.20 -14.29 20.18
CA LEU A 120 -16.64 -15.38 19.36
C LEU A 120 -17.51 -16.63 19.40
N LYS A 121 -17.91 -17.08 20.60
CA LYS A 121 -18.75 -18.26 20.77
C LYS A 121 -20.14 -18.09 20.14
N LYS A 122 -20.71 -16.88 20.21
CA LYS A 122 -22.04 -16.58 19.65
C LYS A 122 -22.03 -16.59 18.11
N TYR A 123 -21.09 -15.88 17.50
CA TYR A 123 -21.08 -15.60 16.05
C TYR A 123 -20.21 -16.56 15.23
N PHE A 124 -19.05 -16.97 15.76
CA PHE A 124 -18.08 -17.80 15.04
C PHE A 124 -18.06 -19.26 15.55
N LYS A 125 -18.77 -19.57 16.63
CA LYS A 125 -18.83 -20.91 17.24
C LYS A 125 -17.45 -21.49 17.61
N VAL A 126 -16.47 -20.61 17.86
CA VAL A 126 -15.11 -20.97 18.28
C VAL A 126 -14.79 -20.32 19.62
N ASP A 127 -14.04 -21.01 20.46
CA ASP A 127 -13.51 -20.44 21.70
C ASP A 127 -12.22 -19.64 21.45
N GLN A 128 -11.47 -20.00 20.39
CA GLN A 128 -10.21 -19.35 20.01
C GLN A 128 -10.02 -19.37 18.50
N VAL A 129 -9.49 -18.28 17.95
CA VAL A 129 -9.13 -18.16 16.54
C VAL A 129 -7.83 -18.93 16.28
N ARG A 130 -7.92 -20.00 15.49
CA ARG A 130 -6.76 -20.85 15.12
C ARG A 130 -6.40 -20.78 13.65
N THR A 131 -7.39 -20.63 12.77
CA THR A 131 -7.18 -20.66 11.32
C THR A 131 -7.11 -19.25 10.73
N SER A 132 -6.38 -19.10 9.63
CA SER A 132 -6.30 -17.83 8.89
C SER A 132 -7.65 -17.37 8.33
N PRO A 133 -8.52 -18.23 7.79
CA PRO A 133 -9.87 -17.84 7.37
C PRO A 133 -10.71 -17.28 8.52
N ASP A 134 -10.72 -17.96 9.67
CA ASP A 134 -11.45 -17.49 10.85
C ASP A 134 -10.88 -16.15 11.32
N ALA A 135 -9.56 -16.01 11.33
CA ALA A 135 -8.91 -14.76 11.73
C ALA A 135 -9.30 -13.60 10.82
N SER A 136 -9.29 -13.79 9.50
CA SER A 136 -9.74 -12.77 8.55
C SER A 136 -11.20 -12.39 8.76
N ALA A 137 -12.09 -13.37 8.96
CA ALA A 137 -13.51 -13.12 9.19
C ALA A 137 -13.76 -12.37 10.51
N VAL A 138 -13.04 -12.74 11.57
CA VAL A 138 -13.07 -12.06 12.88
C VAL A 138 -12.57 -10.62 12.77
N ILE A 139 -11.45 -10.38 12.07
CA ILE A 139 -10.91 -9.03 11.87
C ILE A 139 -11.94 -8.14 11.17
N GLU A 140 -12.57 -8.62 10.10
CA GLU A 140 -13.58 -7.83 9.38
C GLU A 140 -14.81 -7.55 10.24
N ALA A 141 -15.27 -8.52 11.02
CA ALA A 141 -16.39 -8.33 11.93
C ALA A 141 -16.06 -7.33 13.07
N LEU A 142 -14.84 -7.38 13.63
CA LEU A 142 -14.39 -6.42 14.64
C LEU A 142 -14.26 -5.01 14.05
N LYS A 143 -13.73 -4.86 12.83
CA LYS A 143 -13.67 -3.56 12.14
C LYS A 143 -15.07 -2.95 11.96
N ASN A 144 -16.06 -3.76 11.58
CA ASN A 144 -17.43 -3.28 11.42
C ASN A 144 -18.04 -2.89 12.76
N MET A 145 -17.87 -3.71 13.79
CA MET A 145 -18.32 -3.37 15.15
C MET A 145 -17.69 -2.07 15.66
N TRP A 146 -16.38 -1.91 15.49
CA TRP A 146 -15.68 -0.69 15.87
C TRP A 146 -16.20 0.53 15.11
N LYS A 147 -16.50 0.39 13.80
CA LYS A 147 -17.14 1.45 13.01
C LYS A 147 -18.55 1.77 13.49
N ASP A 148 -19.32 0.81 13.98
CA ASP A 148 -20.67 1.08 14.50
C ASP A 148 -20.61 1.81 15.85
N GLN A 149 -19.63 1.46 16.69
CA GLN A 149 -19.39 2.12 17.98
C GLN A 149 -18.79 3.53 17.83
N ASN A 150 -17.86 3.73 16.90
CA ASN A 150 -17.12 4.99 16.74
C ASN A 150 -17.54 5.82 15.53
N GLY A 151 -18.39 5.29 14.66
CA GLY A 151 -18.91 5.96 13.48
C GLY A 151 -20.00 6.99 13.81
N CYS A 152 -20.24 7.87 12.84
CA CYS A 152 -21.21 8.96 12.93
C CYS A 152 -22.63 8.45 13.26
N ALA A 153 -23.34 9.19 14.11
CA ALA A 153 -24.66 8.83 14.65
C ALA A 153 -25.73 8.51 13.58
N CYS A 154 -25.59 9.07 12.36
CA CYS A 154 -26.49 8.82 11.24
C CYS A 154 -26.57 7.36 10.77
N ARG A 155 -25.57 6.51 11.13
CA ARG A 155 -25.55 5.09 10.78
C ARG A 155 -26.20 4.20 11.84
N ARG A 156 -26.20 4.62 13.11
CA ARG A 156 -26.83 3.89 14.23
C ARG A 156 -28.35 3.84 14.11
N ALA A 157 -28.96 4.88 13.53
CA ALA A 157 -30.41 5.00 13.37
C ALA A 157 -31.03 4.13 12.25
N LYS A 158 -30.21 3.48 11.40
CA LYS A 158 -30.72 2.68 10.25
C LYS A 158 -30.91 1.19 10.57
N ASN A 159 -30.42 0.72 11.71
CA ASN A 159 -30.44 -0.71 12.09
C ASN A 159 -31.27 -0.98 13.37
N GLY A 160 -32.15 -0.05 13.75
CA GLY A 160 -33.07 -0.16 14.88
C GLY A 160 -34.48 -0.53 14.42
#